data_AF-C8W8P8-F1
#
_entry.id   AF-C8W8P8-F1
#
_cell.length_a   1.000
_cell.length_b   1.000
_cell.length_c   1.000
_cell.angle_alpha   90.00
_cell.angle_beta   90.00
_cell.angle_gamma   90.00
#
_symmetry.space_group_name_H-M   'P 1'
#
loop_
_entity.id
_entity.type
_entity.pdbx_description
1 polymer ?
#
loop_
_entity_poly.entity_id
_entity_poly.type
_entity_poly.pdbx_seq_one_letter_code
_entity_poly.pdbx_strand_id
1 'polypeptide(L)'
;MKVHQLIKETCKIAAGDIGKVKANQIAQIAQKRYKALCAENSSDSKELRAHSYKRIYPGIAVYETLRAEGISQEKAVWYIREYFQRFAAKRVPLFQWVIKTFGLARKFPRLFKLGVEKSCPPSAGFAYEFPESHGNEVRINMVKCPYFEITKKYGCPEITTAYCDSDDAGYGNLHPKLIWGRTKTIGHGGDCCDFLLEYKEK
;
A
#
# COMPACT_ATOMS: atom_id res chain seq x y z
N MET A 1 24.76 8.80 -2.54
CA MET A 1 23.54 9.05 -1.73
C MET A 1 22.71 7.78 -1.69
N LYS A 2 22.31 7.29 -0.50
CA LYS A 2 21.43 6.10 -0.38
C LYS A 2 20.02 6.46 -0.87
N VAL A 3 19.51 5.68 -1.82
CA VAL A 3 18.16 5.85 -2.38
C VAL A 3 17.17 5.01 -1.57
N HIS A 4 15.98 5.56 -1.30
CA HIS A 4 14.89 4.89 -0.62
C HIS A 4 14.47 3.63 -1.39
N GLN A 5 14.18 2.54 -0.68
CA GLN A 5 13.97 1.22 -1.29
C GLN A 5 12.81 1.21 -2.31
N LEU A 6 11.69 1.89 -2.01
CA LEU A 6 10.56 2.00 -2.94
C LEU A 6 10.98 2.69 -4.25
N ILE A 7 11.69 3.82 -4.16
CA ILE A 7 12.18 4.57 -5.33
C ILE A 7 13.12 3.69 -6.15
N LYS A 8 14.09 3.06 -5.47
CA LYS A 8 15.09 2.19 -6.11
C LYS A 8 14.44 1.06 -6.90
N GLU A 9 13.51 0.31 -6.29
CA GLU A 9 12.88 -0.83 -6.95
C GLU A 9 11.89 -0.41 -8.03
N THR A 10 11.16 0.69 -7.83
CA THR A 10 10.28 1.26 -8.87
C THR A 10 11.10 1.64 -10.11
N CYS A 11 12.22 2.35 -9.92
CA CYS A 11 13.11 2.69 -11.02
C CYS A 11 13.78 1.44 -11.64
N LYS A 12 14.07 0.41 -10.84
CA LYS A 12 14.59 -0.87 -11.37
C LYS A 12 13.57 -1.55 -12.29
N ILE A 13 12.29 -1.48 -11.98
CA ILE A 13 11.22 -1.95 -12.86
C ILE A 13 11.17 -1.10 -14.12
N ALA A 14 11.15 0.23 -13.97
CA ALA A 14 11.09 1.16 -15.09
C ALA A 14 12.29 1.04 -16.05
N ALA A 15 13.47 0.66 -15.55
CA ALA A 15 14.68 0.47 -16.35
C ALA A 15 14.53 -0.54 -17.50
N GLY A 16 13.56 -1.45 -17.44
CA GLY A 16 13.23 -2.36 -18.53
C GLY A 16 12.69 -1.63 -19.77
N ASP A 17 11.99 -0.51 -19.57
CA ASP A 17 11.34 0.24 -20.65
C ASP A 17 12.13 1.51 -21.02
N ILE A 18 12.72 2.19 -20.03
CA ILE A 18 13.34 3.52 -20.22
C ILE A 18 14.88 3.48 -20.21
N GLY A 19 15.46 2.29 -20.02
CA GLY A 19 16.90 2.10 -19.91
C GLY A 19 17.48 2.43 -18.53
N LYS A 20 18.58 1.75 -18.18
CA LYS A 20 19.21 1.83 -16.85
C LYS A 20 19.74 3.22 -16.51
N VAL A 21 20.29 3.95 -17.48
CA VAL A 21 20.88 5.27 -17.25
C VAL A 21 19.79 6.27 -16.83
N LYS A 22 18.70 6.38 -17.60
CA LYS A 22 17.58 7.27 -17.30
C LYS A 22 16.89 6.87 -15.99
N ALA A 23 16.67 5.58 -15.75
CA ALA A 23 16.10 5.09 -14.49
C ALA A 23 16.95 5.46 -13.26
N ASN A 24 18.28 5.39 -13.36
CA ASN A 24 19.18 5.80 -12.28
C ASN A 24 19.15 7.31 -12.03
N GLN A 25 19.07 8.13 -13.09
CA GLN A 25 18.90 9.58 -12.97
C GLN A 25 17.58 9.93 -12.26
N ILE A 26 16.47 9.33 -12.69
CA ILE A 26 15.16 9.46 -12.05
C ILE A 26 15.23 9.08 -10.58
N ALA A 27 15.88 7.96 -10.23
CA ALA A 27 16.01 7.52 -8.84
C ALA A 27 16.75 8.56 -7.96
N GLN A 28 17.75 9.24 -8.51
CA GLN A 28 18.50 10.28 -7.78
C GLN A 28 17.68 11.55 -7.60
N ILE A 29 16.94 11.98 -8.64
CA ILE A 29 16.06 13.15 -8.59
C ILE A 29 14.90 12.89 -7.62
N ALA A 30 14.23 11.75 -7.75
CA ALA A 30 13.18 11.32 -6.84
C ALA A 30 13.69 11.23 -5.39
N GLN A 31 14.93 10.78 -5.17
CA GLN A 31 15.50 10.77 -3.81
C GLN A 31 15.70 12.19 -3.23
N LYS A 32 16.02 13.19 -4.06
CA LYS A 32 16.05 14.59 -3.62
C LYS A 32 14.63 15.09 -3.30
N ARG A 33 13.67 14.81 -4.18
CA ARG A 33 12.27 15.18 -3.97
C ARG A 33 11.67 14.55 -2.72
N TYR A 34 11.94 13.28 -2.47
CA TYR A 34 11.54 12.61 -1.23
C TYR A 34 12.08 13.32 0.03
N LYS A 35 13.33 13.79 0.01
CA LYS A 35 13.88 14.55 1.14
C LYS A 35 13.17 15.89 1.32
N ALA A 36 12.84 16.58 0.24
CA ALA A 36 12.06 17.81 0.28
C ALA A 36 10.65 17.56 0.88
N LEU A 37 9.95 16.52 0.42
CA LEU A 37 8.66 16.10 1.00
C LEU A 37 8.78 15.81 2.51
N CYS A 38 9.82 15.12 2.96
CA CYS A 38 10.02 14.91 4.40
C CYS A 38 10.27 16.22 5.16
N ALA A 39 11.00 17.17 4.58
CA ALA A 39 11.26 18.47 5.21
C ALA A 39 9.99 19.34 5.29
N GLU A 40 9.23 19.40 4.18
CA GLU A 40 7.92 20.08 4.07
C GLU A 40 6.91 19.57 5.12
N ASN A 41 7.00 18.28 5.49
CA ASN A 41 6.11 17.63 6.45
C ASN A 41 6.89 17.11 7.67
N SER A 42 7.83 17.93 8.15
CA SER A 42 8.65 17.64 9.33
C SER A 42 7.86 17.65 10.65
N SER A 43 6.61 18.12 10.62
CA SER A 43 5.67 18.10 11.75
C SER A 43 4.80 16.84 11.82
N ASP A 44 4.89 15.91 10.85
CA ASP A 44 4.13 14.66 10.88
C ASP A 44 4.33 13.91 12.21
N SER A 45 3.26 13.34 12.78
CA SER A 45 3.33 12.51 13.97
C SER A 45 4.19 11.26 13.72
N LYS A 46 4.73 10.65 14.78
CA LYS A 46 5.54 9.43 14.67
C LYS A 46 4.76 8.30 13.97
N GLU A 47 3.48 8.18 14.30
CA GLU A 47 2.55 7.20 13.76
C GLU A 47 2.27 7.45 12.28
N LEU A 48 2.05 8.71 11.88
CA LEU A 48 1.90 9.05 10.46
C LEU A 48 3.20 8.80 9.68
N ARG A 49 4.37 9.14 10.22
CA ARG A 49 5.68 8.88 9.58
C ARG A 49 5.94 7.41 9.30
N ALA A 50 5.35 6.50 10.08
CA ALA A 50 5.44 5.07 9.82
C ALA A 50 4.85 4.68 8.44
N HIS A 51 3.94 5.51 7.90
CA HIS A 51 3.35 5.40 6.57
C HIS A 51 3.94 6.41 5.60
N SER A 52 3.92 7.69 5.97
CA SER A 52 4.23 8.79 5.05
C SER A 52 5.68 8.73 4.57
N TYR A 53 6.64 8.54 5.47
CA TYR A 53 8.06 8.49 5.10
C TYR A 53 8.44 7.15 4.45
N LYS A 54 7.74 6.06 4.78
CA LYS A 54 8.07 4.72 4.25
C LYS A 54 7.43 4.41 2.90
N ARG A 55 6.25 4.98 2.61
CA ARG A 55 5.41 4.56 1.47
C ARG A 55 4.86 5.73 0.66
N ILE A 56 4.29 6.74 1.32
CA ILE A 56 3.56 7.82 0.64
C ILE A 56 4.53 8.78 -0.05
N TYR A 57 5.38 9.49 0.70
CA TYR A 57 6.36 10.44 0.15
C TYR A 57 7.33 9.83 -0.86
N PRO A 58 7.91 8.63 -0.67
CA PRO A 58 8.74 8.05 -1.71
C PRO A 58 7.94 7.64 -2.96
N GLY A 59 6.66 7.30 -2.81
CA GLY A 59 5.76 7.02 -3.93
C GLY A 59 5.44 8.29 -4.74
N ILE A 60 5.07 9.38 -4.05
CA ILE A 60 4.87 10.71 -4.66
C ILE A 60 6.14 11.16 -5.37
N ALA A 61 7.30 11.07 -4.71
CA ALA A 61 8.55 11.54 -5.28
C ALA A 61 8.96 10.81 -6.57
N VAL A 62 8.81 9.48 -6.62
CA VAL A 62 9.12 8.72 -7.84
C VAL A 62 8.08 8.96 -8.92
N TYR A 63 6.80 9.09 -8.54
CA TYR A 63 5.70 9.41 -9.46
C TYR A 63 5.93 10.76 -10.14
N GLU A 64 6.07 11.85 -9.38
CA GLU A 64 6.29 13.20 -9.89
C GLU A 64 7.50 13.25 -10.84
N THR A 65 8.59 12.58 -10.46
CA THR A 65 9.82 12.55 -11.28
C THR A 65 9.62 11.77 -12.58
N LEU A 66 8.92 10.62 -12.54
CA LEU A 66 8.56 9.87 -13.75
C LEU A 66 7.71 10.73 -14.71
N ARG A 67 6.73 11.47 -14.17
CA ARG A 67 5.86 12.35 -14.96
C ARG A 67 6.63 13.50 -15.59
N ALA A 68 7.52 14.15 -14.83
CA ALA A 68 8.38 15.22 -15.33
C ALA A 68 9.30 14.75 -16.48
N GLU A 69 9.67 13.47 -16.49
CA GLU A 69 10.52 12.84 -17.51
C GLU A 69 9.74 12.27 -18.71
N GLY A 70 8.45 12.61 -18.83
CA GLY A 70 7.59 12.27 -19.96
C GLY A 70 6.91 10.90 -19.88
N ILE A 71 7.02 10.17 -18.76
CA ILE A 71 6.33 8.89 -18.58
C ILE A 71 4.85 9.16 -18.33
N SER A 72 3.95 8.45 -19.02
CA SER A 72 2.50 8.62 -18.85
C SER A 72 2.05 8.35 -17.40
N GLN A 73 0.92 8.95 -17.01
CA GLN A 73 0.33 8.77 -15.68
C GLN A 73 0.08 7.29 -15.38
N GLU A 74 -0.61 6.61 -16.28
CA GLU A 74 -0.92 5.19 -16.17
C GLU A 74 0.34 4.34 -15.98
N LYS A 75 1.38 4.60 -16.77
CA LYS A 75 2.63 3.82 -16.70
C LYS A 75 3.42 4.11 -15.42
N ALA A 76 3.43 5.37 -14.96
CA ALA A 76 4.06 5.74 -13.70
C ALA A 76 3.37 5.09 -12.50
N VAL A 77 2.03 5.09 -12.46
CA VAL A 77 1.24 4.35 -11.45
C VAL A 77 1.51 2.86 -11.56
N TRP A 78 1.58 2.31 -12.77
CA TRP A 78 1.87 0.90 -13.01
C TRP A 78 3.23 0.47 -12.44
N TYR A 79 4.30 1.25 -12.60
CA TYR A 79 5.60 0.90 -12.01
C TYR A 79 5.56 0.82 -10.48
N ILE A 80 4.84 1.75 -9.84
CA ILE A 80 4.68 1.78 -8.38
C ILE A 80 3.84 0.58 -7.93
N ARG A 81 2.73 0.31 -8.63
CA ARG A 81 1.90 -0.88 -8.40
C ARG A 81 2.72 -2.15 -8.52
N GLU A 82 3.50 -2.29 -9.58
CA GLU A 82 4.33 -3.47 -9.85
C GLU A 82 5.38 -3.70 -8.74
N TYR A 83 5.92 -2.62 -8.16
CA TYR A 83 6.77 -2.75 -6.96
C TYR A 83 6.02 -3.42 -5.80
N PHE A 84 4.79 -3.01 -5.52
CA PHE A 84 3.99 -3.61 -4.45
C PHE A 84 3.54 -5.03 -4.77
N GLN A 85 3.18 -5.32 -6.02
CA GLN A 85 2.83 -6.68 -6.47
C GLN A 85 4.02 -7.64 -6.28
N ARG A 86 5.22 -7.24 -6.70
CA ARG A 86 6.45 -8.03 -6.48
C ARG A 86 6.80 -8.18 -5.01
N PHE A 87 6.50 -7.18 -4.20
CA PHE A 87 6.72 -7.23 -2.76
C PHE A 87 5.77 -8.21 -2.07
N ALA A 88 4.49 -8.22 -2.44
CA ALA A 88 3.51 -9.18 -1.97
C ALA A 88 3.87 -10.60 -2.41
N ALA A 89 4.21 -10.81 -3.70
CA ALA A 89 4.58 -12.12 -4.25
C ALA A 89 5.77 -12.78 -3.52
N LYS A 90 6.70 -11.99 -2.97
CA LYS A 90 7.82 -12.51 -2.17
C LYS A 90 7.44 -12.91 -0.74
N ARG A 91 6.33 -12.39 -0.21
CA ARG A 91 5.92 -12.55 1.20
C ARG A 91 4.76 -13.51 1.39
N VAL A 92 3.81 -13.51 0.46
CA VAL A 92 2.62 -14.37 0.52
C VAL A 92 2.97 -15.85 0.71
N PRO A 93 3.97 -16.45 0.01
CA PRO A 93 4.33 -17.85 0.25
C PRO A 93 4.78 -18.15 1.68
N LEU A 94 5.52 -17.22 2.30
CA LEU A 94 5.92 -17.36 3.69
C LEU A 94 4.70 -17.30 4.63
N PHE A 95 3.77 -16.37 4.39
CA PHE A 95 2.55 -16.28 5.19
C PHE A 95 1.65 -17.50 5.01
N GLN A 96 1.47 -17.98 3.78
CA GLN A 96 0.74 -19.23 3.50
C GLN A 96 1.35 -20.40 4.27
N TRP A 97 2.68 -20.55 4.23
CA TRP A 97 3.39 -21.60 4.96
C TRP A 97 3.19 -21.48 6.47
N VAL A 98 3.33 -20.29 7.06
CA VAL A 98 3.11 -20.05 8.50
C VAL A 98 1.67 -20.36 8.89
N ILE A 99 0.68 -19.84 8.15
CA ILE A 99 -0.74 -20.05 8.45
C ILE A 99 -1.08 -21.54 8.42
N LYS A 100 -0.58 -22.27 7.41
CA LYS A 100 -0.81 -23.71 7.25
C LYS A 100 -0.14 -24.51 8.37
N THR A 101 1.14 -24.24 8.64
CA THR A 101 1.96 -25.02 9.58
C THR A 101 1.47 -24.89 11.01
N PHE A 102 1.05 -23.68 11.42
CA PHE A 102 0.60 -23.41 12.79
C PHE A 102 -0.93 -23.44 12.94
N GLY A 103 -1.67 -23.83 11.90
CA GLY A 103 -3.14 -23.91 11.95
C GLY A 103 -3.82 -22.57 12.25
N LEU A 104 -3.24 -21.45 11.80
CA LEU A 104 -3.70 -20.11 12.18
C LEU A 104 -4.90 -19.60 11.37
N ALA A 105 -5.32 -20.32 10.33
CA ALA A 105 -6.37 -19.88 9.41
C ALA A 105 -7.65 -19.46 10.15
N ARG A 106 -8.13 -20.28 11.12
CA ARG A 106 -9.33 -19.95 11.89
C ARG A 106 -9.19 -18.69 12.75
N LYS A 107 -7.98 -18.37 13.23
CA LYS A 107 -7.72 -17.18 14.06
C LYS A 107 -7.41 -15.94 13.22
N PHE A 108 -7.22 -16.10 11.92
CA PHE A 108 -6.67 -15.06 11.05
C PHE A 108 -7.58 -13.83 10.88
N PRO A 109 -8.93 -13.95 10.79
CA PRO A 109 -9.81 -12.77 10.78
C PRO A 109 -9.57 -11.83 11.97
N ARG A 110 -9.49 -12.38 13.20
CA ARG A 110 -9.19 -11.60 14.41
C ARG A 110 -7.78 -11.00 14.39
N LEU A 111 -6.77 -11.76 13.94
CA LEU A 111 -5.40 -11.27 13.80
C LEU A 111 -5.31 -10.13 12.79
N PHE A 112 -6.07 -10.20 11.70
CA PHE A 112 -6.17 -9.15 10.70
C PHE A 112 -6.74 -7.86 11.30
N LYS A 113 -7.88 -7.93 12.04
CA LYS A 113 -8.45 -6.76 12.72
C LYS A 113 -7.42 -6.07 13.63
N LEU A 114 -6.79 -6.84 14.51
CA LEU A 114 -5.77 -6.33 15.42
C LEU A 114 -4.57 -5.74 14.67
N GLY A 115 -4.19 -6.36 13.56
CA GLY A 115 -3.12 -5.89 12.68
C GLY A 115 -3.43 -4.54 12.03
N VAL A 116 -4.65 -4.36 11.53
CA VAL A 116 -5.15 -3.10 10.95
C VAL A 116 -5.21 -2.00 12.00
N GLU A 117 -5.87 -2.26 13.14
CA GLU A 117 -6.00 -1.26 14.23
C GLU A 117 -4.63 -0.81 14.76
N LYS A 118 -3.68 -1.73 14.88
CA LYS A 118 -2.32 -1.43 15.34
C LYS A 118 -1.49 -0.69 14.30
N SER A 119 -1.56 -1.10 13.04
CA SER A 119 -0.69 -0.57 11.98
C SER A 119 -1.22 0.72 11.40
N CYS A 120 -2.54 0.91 11.40
CA CYS A 120 -3.23 2.05 10.83
C CYS A 120 -4.11 2.72 11.92
N PRO A 121 -3.53 3.22 13.03
CA PRO A 121 -4.32 3.77 14.13
C PRO A 121 -4.92 5.15 13.77
N PRO A 122 -5.97 5.60 14.48
CA PRO A 122 -6.50 6.95 14.29
C PRO A 122 -5.49 8.08 14.50
N SER A 123 -4.50 7.88 15.37
CA SER A 123 -3.38 8.83 15.58
C SER A 123 -2.46 9.01 14.36
N ALA A 124 -2.52 8.09 13.38
CA ALA A 124 -1.89 8.24 12.07
C ALA A 124 -2.82 8.88 11.02
N GLY A 125 -4.06 9.25 11.39
CA GLY A 125 -5.04 9.89 10.49
C GLY A 125 -6.04 8.94 9.82
N PHE A 126 -6.09 7.67 10.24
CA PHE A 126 -7.09 6.72 9.76
C PHE A 126 -8.41 6.88 10.53
N ALA A 127 -9.53 6.53 9.90
CA ALA A 127 -10.82 6.43 10.60
C ALA A 127 -11.59 5.20 10.11
N TYR A 128 -12.35 4.60 11.03
CA TYR A 128 -13.01 3.32 10.80
C TYR A 128 -14.46 3.34 11.27
N GLU A 129 -15.27 2.56 10.57
CA GLU A 129 -16.53 2.03 11.05
C GLU A 129 -16.41 0.49 11.06
N PHE A 130 -17.04 -0.16 12.04
CA PHE A 130 -17.01 -1.61 12.17
C PHE A 130 -18.42 -2.15 11.99
N PRO A 131 -18.79 -2.58 10.78
CA PRO A 131 -20.06 -3.26 10.55
C PRO A 131 -20.20 -4.51 11.42
N GLU A 132 -21.45 -4.92 11.66
CA GLU A 132 -21.74 -6.19 12.31
C GLU A 132 -21.08 -7.34 11.54
N SER A 133 -20.47 -8.27 12.26
CA SER A 133 -19.80 -9.44 11.70
C SER A 133 -20.53 -10.70 12.15
N HIS A 134 -20.75 -11.64 11.23
CA HIS A 134 -21.45 -12.90 11.50
C HIS A 134 -20.50 -14.10 11.37
N GLY A 135 -20.57 -15.04 12.32
CA GLY A 135 -19.70 -16.22 12.31
C GLY A 135 -18.24 -15.86 12.58
N ASN A 136 -17.32 -16.38 11.76
CA ASN A 136 -15.89 -16.12 11.89
C ASN A 136 -15.39 -15.19 10.77
N GLU A 137 -15.96 -13.99 10.74
CA GLU A 137 -15.55 -12.93 9.84
C GLU A 137 -15.15 -11.66 10.59
N VAL A 138 -14.45 -10.79 9.90
CA VAL A 138 -14.20 -9.43 10.32
C VAL A 138 -14.57 -8.50 9.16
N ARG A 139 -15.37 -7.49 9.47
CA ARG A 139 -15.70 -6.37 8.58
C ARG A 139 -15.10 -5.08 9.11
N ILE A 140 -14.42 -4.34 8.24
CA ILE A 140 -13.81 -3.04 8.57
C ILE A 140 -14.06 -2.09 7.41
N ASN A 141 -14.80 -1.02 7.66
CA ASN A 141 -14.91 0.09 6.73
C ASN A 141 -13.87 1.14 7.10
N MET A 142 -12.81 1.28 6.32
CA MET A 142 -11.89 2.41 6.45
C MET A 142 -12.48 3.61 5.72
N VAL A 143 -12.97 4.60 6.46
CA VAL A 143 -13.68 5.78 5.93
C VAL A 143 -12.76 6.99 5.77
N LYS A 144 -11.57 6.99 6.37
CA LYS A 144 -10.50 7.96 6.09
C LYS A 144 -9.16 7.26 5.98
N CYS A 145 -8.39 7.60 4.95
CA CYS A 145 -7.09 7.01 4.66
C CYS A 145 -6.04 8.08 4.34
N PRO A 146 -4.98 8.23 5.16
CA PRO A 146 -3.90 9.18 4.92
C PRO A 146 -3.19 9.00 3.57
N TYR A 147 -3.18 7.79 3.01
CA TYR A 147 -2.60 7.55 1.68
C TYR A 147 -3.35 8.35 0.61
N PHE A 148 -4.68 8.32 0.63
CA PHE A 148 -5.50 9.07 -0.32
C PHE A 148 -5.43 10.57 -0.07
N GLU A 149 -5.59 11.00 1.19
CA GLU A 149 -5.60 12.43 1.54
C GLU A 149 -4.27 13.12 1.19
N ILE A 150 -3.14 12.47 1.49
CA ILE A 150 -1.83 13.05 1.21
C ILE A 150 -1.54 13.04 -0.30
N THR A 151 -1.79 11.94 -1.01
CA THR A 151 -1.57 11.91 -2.47
C THR A 151 -2.48 12.91 -3.20
N LYS A 152 -3.73 13.07 -2.76
CA LYS A 152 -4.63 14.12 -3.24
C LYS A 152 -4.10 15.53 -2.95
N LYS A 153 -3.58 15.79 -1.74
CA LYS A 153 -2.92 17.07 -1.38
C LYS A 153 -1.77 17.41 -2.32
N TYR A 154 -1.00 16.41 -2.76
CA TYR A 154 0.10 16.58 -3.73
C TYR A 154 -0.33 16.40 -5.19
N GLY A 155 -1.63 16.43 -5.49
CA GLY A 155 -2.15 16.43 -6.87
C GLY A 155 -1.95 15.12 -7.63
N CYS A 156 -1.80 13.98 -6.94
CA CYS A 156 -1.56 12.67 -7.53
C CYS A 156 -2.39 11.54 -6.86
N PRO A 157 -3.72 11.72 -6.66
CA PRO A 157 -4.56 10.72 -5.98
C PRO A 157 -4.54 9.33 -6.64
N GLU A 158 -4.29 9.25 -7.94
CA GLU A 158 -4.24 8.02 -8.74
C GLU A 158 -3.19 7.02 -8.25
N ILE A 159 -2.12 7.47 -7.57
CA ILE A 159 -1.12 6.57 -6.99
C ILE A 159 -1.74 5.71 -5.88
N THR A 160 -2.85 6.16 -5.28
CA THR A 160 -3.53 5.43 -4.20
C THR A 160 -3.97 4.02 -4.64
N THR A 161 -4.37 3.88 -5.91
CA THR A 161 -4.72 2.58 -6.51
C THR A 161 -3.61 1.54 -6.32
N ALA A 162 -2.34 1.93 -6.50
CA ALA A 162 -1.19 1.04 -6.35
C ALA A 162 -1.04 0.51 -4.91
N TYR A 163 -1.38 1.31 -3.91
CA TYR A 163 -1.37 0.88 -2.51
C TYR A 163 -2.55 -0.04 -2.22
N CYS A 164 -3.75 0.32 -2.67
CA CYS A 164 -4.95 -0.48 -2.48
C CYS A 164 -4.83 -1.87 -3.11
N ASP A 165 -4.29 -1.96 -4.33
CA ASP A 165 -4.08 -3.24 -5.03
C ASP A 165 -3.07 -4.14 -4.32
N SER A 166 -2.23 -3.58 -3.44
CA SER A 166 -1.28 -4.36 -2.64
C SER A 166 -1.96 -5.15 -1.53
N ASP A 167 -3.11 -4.69 -1.04
CA ASP A 167 -3.91 -5.42 -0.07
C ASP A 167 -4.49 -6.69 -0.71
N ASP A 168 -5.07 -6.59 -1.90
CA ASP A 168 -5.60 -7.76 -2.63
C ASP A 168 -4.50 -8.77 -2.94
N ALA A 169 -3.32 -8.27 -3.36
CA ALA A 169 -2.15 -9.13 -3.59
C ALA A 169 -1.66 -9.82 -2.32
N GLY A 170 -1.77 -9.16 -1.16
CA GLY A 170 -1.30 -9.64 0.13
C GLY A 170 -2.26 -10.59 0.83
N TYR A 171 -3.57 -10.38 0.71
CA TYR A 171 -4.60 -11.10 1.47
C TYR A 171 -5.44 -12.04 0.60
N GLY A 172 -5.53 -11.81 -0.71
CA GLY A 172 -6.46 -12.49 -1.62
C GLY A 172 -6.30 -14.00 -1.75
N ASN A 173 -5.15 -14.56 -1.34
CA ASN A 173 -4.89 -16.00 -1.46
C ASN A 173 -4.05 -16.55 -0.28
N LEU A 174 -4.34 -16.17 0.95
CA LEU A 174 -3.53 -16.60 2.11
C LEU A 174 -3.80 -18.05 2.56
N HIS A 175 -5.02 -18.55 2.36
CA HIS A 175 -5.39 -19.93 2.68
C HIS A 175 -6.70 -20.29 1.97
N PRO A 176 -6.94 -21.55 1.53
CA PRO A 176 -8.18 -21.94 0.84
C PRO A 176 -9.48 -21.75 1.63
N LYS A 177 -9.36 -21.57 2.96
CA LYS A 177 -10.49 -21.31 3.86
C LYS A 177 -10.63 -19.84 4.28
N LEU A 178 -9.73 -18.97 3.82
CA LEU A 178 -9.78 -17.54 4.08
C LEU A 178 -10.29 -16.84 2.83
N ILE A 179 -11.43 -16.17 2.97
CA ILE A 179 -12.07 -15.42 1.89
C ILE A 179 -11.82 -13.95 2.15
N TRP A 180 -11.03 -13.34 1.26
CA TRP A 180 -10.81 -11.90 1.21
C TRP A 180 -11.88 -11.28 0.32
N GLY A 181 -12.57 -10.26 0.82
CA GLY A 181 -13.58 -9.51 0.10
C GLY A 181 -13.37 -8.01 0.23
N ARG A 182 -13.62 -7.29 -0.86
CA ARG A 182 -13.64 -5.83 -0.94
C ARG A 182 -14.44 -5.42 -2.16
N THR A 183 -15.49 -4.62 -1.98
CA THR A 183 -16.36 -4.15 -3.08
C THR A 183 -16.22 -2.66 -3.34
N LYS A 184 -15.78 -1.91 -2.33
CA LYS A 184 -15.47 -0.48 -2.38
C LYS A 184 -14.04 -0.24 -1.97
N THR A 185 -13.40 0.73 -2.60
CA THR A 185 -12.02 1.08 -2.29
C THR A 185 -11.80 2.56 -2.57
N ILE A 186 -11.33 3.30 -1.57
CA ILE A 186 -11.08 4.75 -1.69
C ILE A 186 -10.20 5.08 -2.91
N GLY A 187 -9.11 4.34 -3.10
CA GLY A 187 -8.21 4.55 -4.24
C GLY A 187 -8.86 4.34 -5.60
N HIS A 188 -9.94 3.55 -5.67
CA HIS A 188 -10.70 3.26 -6.89
C HIS A 188 -12.04 4.03 -6.95
N GLY A 189 -12.19 5.09 -6.15
CA GLY A 189 -13.37 5.97 -6.18
C GLY A 189 -14.52 5.56 -5.23
N GLY A 190 -14.32 4.57 -4.37
CA GLY A 190 -15.25 4.25 -3.30
C GLY A 190 -15.28 5.30 -2.18
N ASP A 191 -16.39 5.35 -1.45
CA ASP A 191 -16.55 6.19 -0.25
C ASP A 191 -15.82 5.63 0.99
N CYS A 192 -15.48 4.33 0.97
CA CYS A 192 -14.65 3.66 1.98
C CYS A 192 -13.86 2.49 1.35
N CYS A 193 -12.95 1.90 2.13
CA CYS A 193 -12.46 0.55 1.86
C CYS A 193 -13.21 -0.43 2.77
N ASP A 194 -14.07 -1.28 2.20
CA ASP A 194 -14.98 -2.19 2.91
C ASP A 194 -14.39 -3.60 3.07
N PHE A 195 -13.33 -3.71 3.84
CA PHE A 195 -12.61 -4.96 4.02
C PHE A 195 -13.46 -6.03 4.68
N LEU A 196 -13.52 -7.21 4.06
CA LEU A 196 -14.04 -8.45 4.61
C LEU A 196 -12.91 -9.49 4.63
N LEU A 197 -12.73 -10.13 5.79
CA LEU A 197 -11.93 -11.35 5.88
C LEU A 197 -12.72 -12.40 6.67
N GLU A 198 -13.12 -13.46 5.98
CA GLU A 198 -13.94 -14.54 6.51
C GLU A 198 -13.15 -15.84 6.55
N TYR A 199 -13.27 -16.60 7.63
CA TYR A 199 -12.87 -17.99 7.67
C TYR A 199 -14.10 -18.90 7.49
N LYS A 200 -14.09 -19.72 6.44
CA LYS A 200 -15.14 -20.72 6.19
C LYS A 200 -14.81 -22.07 6.80
N GLU A 201 -15.67 -22.54 7.69
CA GLU A 201 -15.71 -23.94 8.09
C GLU A 201 -16.22 -24.80 6.92
N LYS A 202 -15.76 -26.05 6.87
CA LYS A 202 -16.27 -27.02 5.89
C LYS A 202 -17.66 -27.47 6.33
#